data_AF-A0A975TLX6-F1
#
_entry.id   AF-A0A975TLX6-F1
#
_cell.length_a   1.000
_cell.length_b   1.000
_cell.length_c   1.000
_cell.angle_alpha   90.00
_cell.angle_beta   90.00
_cell.angle_gamma   90.00
#
_symmetry.space_group_name_H-M   'P 1'
#
loop_
_entity.id
_entity.type
_entity.pdbx_description
1 polymer ?
#
loop_
_entity_poly.entity_id
_entity_poly.type
_entity_poly.pdbx_seq_one_letter_code
_entity_poly.pdbx_strand_id
1 'polypeptide(L)'
;MSECDFCCLPGARWLYVPRDRALVALMTDDGVVSPLPNDGRWRACDLCSDLVDTDDMERLIVRSLSMMRVLGIPLPDDEPELEALTVVVMANFATVLAGRPTKQPL
;
A
#
# COMPACT_ATOMS: atom_id res chain seq x y z
N MET A 1 15.10 -8.95 7.36
CA MET A 1 13.95 -9.42 6.55
C MET A 1 13.16 -8.19 6.12
N SER A 2 12.71 -8.11 4.88
CA SER A 2 11.86 -7.02 4.40
C SER A 2 10.46 -7.09 5.00
N GLU A 3 9.90 -5.93 5.31
CA GLU A 3 8.51 -5.78 5.74
C GLU A 3 7.56 -5.78 4.54
N CYS A 4 6.32 -6.21 4.78
CA CYS A 4 5.23 -6.17 3.83
C CYS A 4 4.60 -4.77 3.84
N ASP A 5 4.56 -4.10 2.70
CA ASP A 5 4.03 -2.73 2.57
C ASP A 5 2.50 -2.66 2.77
N PHE A 6 1.80 -3.81 2.71
CA PHE A 6 0.35 -3.88 2.92
C PHE A 6 -0.05 -4.06 4.39
N CYS A 7 0.72 -4.84 5.17
CA CYS A 7 0.34 -5.23 6.53
C CYS A 7 1.41 -4.93 7.59
N CYS A 8 2.53 -4.32 7.19
CA CYS A 8 3.67 -3.94 8.02
C CYS A 8 4.37 -5.08 8.77
N LEU A 9 3.96 -6.35 8.55
CA LEU A 9 4.62 -7.51 9.15
C LEU A 9 5.90 -7.87 8.38
N PRO A 10 6.91 -8.43 9.06
CA PRO A 10 8.10 -8.96 8.41
C PRO A 10 7.76 -10.18 7.52
N GLY A 11 8.62 -10.44 6.53
CA GLY A 11 8.51 -11.63 5.69
C GLY A 11 7.94 -11.35 4.31
N ALA A 12 8.20 -10.18 3.74
CA ALA A 12 7.92 -9.95 2.34
C ALA A 12 8.78 -10.86 1.45
N ARG A 13 8.14 -11.48 0.45
CA ARG A 13 8.74 -12.41 -0.52
C ARG A 13 8.46 -12.04 -1.97
N TRP A 14 7.56 -11.08 -2.18
CA TRP A 14 7.12 -10.64 -3.50
C TRP A 14 7.34 -9.14 -3.65
N LEU A 15 7.67 -8.73 -4.86
CA LEU A 15 7.84 -7.34 -5.27
C LEU A 15 6.90 -7.07 -6.45
N TYR A 16 5.98 -6.13 -6.24
CA TYR A 16 5.12 -5.55 -7.27
C TYR A 16 5.84 -4.32 -7.82
N VAL A 17 6.17 -4.36 -9.12
CA VAL A 17 6.85 -3.29 -9.83
C VAL A 17 5.88 -2.68 -10.84
N PRO A 18 5.53 -1.38 -10.75
CA PRO A 18 4.61 -0.75 -11.69
C PRO A 18 5.19 -0.80 -13.10
N ARG A 19 4.35 -1.14 -14.08
CA ARG A 19 4.75 -1.18 -15.50
C ARG A 19 5.00 0.21 -16.06
N ASP A 20 4.07 1.12 -15.76
CA ASP A 20 4.18 2.53 -16.10
C ASP A 20 4.71 3.27 -14.87
N ARG A 21 5.99 3.66 -14.92
CA ARG A 21 6.58 4.53 -13.90
C ARG A 21 6.03 5.94 -14.07
N ALA A 22 4.81 6.18 -13.61
CA ALA A 22 4.35 7.53 -13.37
C ALA A 22 5.22 8.13 -12.25
N LEU A 23 6.16 9.00 -12.62
CA LEU A 23 6.96 9.72 -11.65
C LEU A 23 6.04 10.80 -11.06
N VAL A 24 5.35 10.45 -9.98
CA VAL A 24 4.48 11.39 -9.28
C VAL A 24 5.38 12.32 -8.48
N ALA A 25 5.32 13.61 -8.79
CA ALA A 25 6.05 14.63 -8.10
C ALA A 25 5.09 15.66 -7.53
N LEU A 26 5.37 16.13 -6.32
CA LEU A 26 4.67 17.27 -5.75
C LEU A 26 5.32 18.52 -6.31
N MET A 27 4.54 19.36 -6.97
CA MET A 27 4.95 20.70 -7.35
C MET A 27 4.42 21.66 -6.29
N THR A 28 5.32 22.36 -5.61
CA THR A 28 4.91 23.45 -4.71
C THR A 28 4.44 24.66 -5.53
N ASP A 29 3.72 25.59 -4.91
CA ASP A 29 3.27 26.82 -5.56
C ASP A 29 4.44 27.66 -6.11
N ASP A 30 5.64 27.50 -5.55
CA ASP A 30 6.90 28.12 -6.02
C ASP A 30 7.54 27.37 -7.21
N GLY A 31 6.88 26.33 -7.75
CA GLY A 31 7.34 25.56 -8.90
C GLY A 31 8.41 24.51 -8.59
N VAL A 32 8.70 24.23 -7.31
CA VAL A 32 9.66 23.19 -6.93
C VAL A 32 9.01 21.82 -7.09
N VAL A 33 9.55 21.03 -8.02
CA VAL A 33 9.10 19.65 -8.28
C VAL A 33 9.92 18.70 -7.41
N SER A 34 9.29 18.13 -6.38
CA SER A 34 9.89 17.10 -5.53
C SER A 34 9.32 15.73 -5.91
N PRO A 35 10.14 14.79 -6.41
CA PRO A 35 9.66 13.44 -6.67
C PRO A 35 9.19 12.83 -5.34
N LEU A 36 8.02 12.18 -5.35
CA LEU A 36 7.63 11.40 -4.19
C LEU A 36 8.68 10.30 -3.96
N PRO A 37 9.12 10.08 -2.70
CA PRO A 37 10.20 9.15 -2.39
C PRO A 37 9.83 7.68 -2.64
N ASN A 38 8.57 7.39 -2.98
CA ASN A 38 8.11 6.05 -3.29
C ASN A 38 8.35 5.77 -4.78
N ASP A 39 9.25 4.83 -5.07
CA ASP A 39 9.55 4.37 -6.44
C ASP A 39 8.41 3.51 -7.05
N GLY A 40 7.26 3.50 -6.37
CA GLY A 40 6.04 2.82 -6.74
C GLY A 40 6.10 1.31 -6.51
N ARG A 41 7.20 0.79 -5.96
CA ARG A 41 7.37 -0.63 -5.71
C ARG A 41 6.77 -1.04 -4.39
N TRP A 42 6.08 -2.17 -4.39
CA TRP A 42 5.39 -2.68 -3.21
C TRP A 42 5.84 -4.10 -2.89
N ARG A 43 6.21 -4.31 -1.64
CA ARG A 43 6.64 -5.58 -1.08
C ARG A 43 5.46 -6.28 -0.43
N ALA A 44 5.25 -7.55 -0.73
CA ALA A 44 4.19 -8.34 -0.12
C ALA A 44 4.72 -9.63 0.50
N CYS A 45 4.16 -10.01 1.66
CA CYS A 45 4.25 -11.38 2.17
C CYS A 45 3.29 -12.30 1.38
N ASP A 46 3.44 -13.61 1.54
CA ASP A 46 2.64 -14.60 0.79
C ASP A 46 1.13 -14.34 0.92
N LEU A 47 0.64 -14.11 2.14
CA LEU A 47 -0.80 -13.87 2.36
C LEU A 47 -1.31 -12.57 1.71
N CYS A 48 -0.59 -11.45 1.83
CA CYS A 48 -1.02 -10.21 1.18
C CYS A 48 -0.92 -10.32 -0.34
N SER A 49 0.06 -11.07 -0.84
CA SER A 49 0.23 -11.30 -2.27
C SER A 49 -0.92 -12.14 -2.83
N ASP A 50 -1.37 -13.18 -2.13
CA ASP A 50 -2.53 -13.97 -2.54
C ASP A 50 -3.80 -13.10 -2.62
N LEU A 51 -4.03 -12.24 -1.62
CA LEU A 51 -5.19 -11.33 -1.63
C LEU A 51 -5.15 -10.35 -2.80
N VAL A 52 -3.98 -9.81 -3.13
CA VAL A 52 -3.78 -8.96 -4.31
C VAL A 52 -4.05 -9.74 -5.60
N ASP A 53 -3.53 -10.95 -5.72
CA ASP A 53 -3.66 -11.76 -6.93
C ASP A 53 -5.10 -12.24 -7.17
N THR A 54 -5.88 -12.40 -6.11
CA THR A 54 -7.31 -12.72 -6.17
C THR A 54 -8.22 -11.50 -6.22
N ASP A 55 -7.67 -10.28 -6.27
CA ASP A 55 -8.40 -9.01 -6.25
C ASP A 55 -9.33 -8.87 -5.00
N ASP A 56 -8.94 -9.49 -3.88
CA ASP A 56 -9.69 -9.48 -2.61
C ASP A 56 -9.26 -8.25 -1.78
N MET A 57 -9.62 -7.08 -2.30
CA MET A 57 -9.27 -5.78 -1.73
C MET A 57 -9.85 -5.56 -0.34
N GLU A 58 -11.08 -6.04 -0.13
CA GLU A 58 -11.77 -5.93 1.16
C GLU A 58 -10.95 -6.60 2.26
N ARG A 59 -10.57 -7.88 2.08
CA ARG A 59 -9.75 -8.58 3.08
C ARG A 59 -8.35 -8.01 3.22
N LEU A 60 -7.78 -7.48 2.14
CA LEU A 60 -6.47 -6.83 2.18
C LEU A 60 -6.49 -5.58 3.09
N ILE A 61 -7.54 -4.75 2.95
CA ILE A 61 -7.74 -3.55 3.77
C ILE A 61 -8.01 -3.91 5.22
N VAL A 62 -8.93 -4.85 5.48
CA VAL A 62 -9.22 -5.33 6.84
C VAL A 62 -7.96 -5.85 7.52
N ARG A 63 -7.14 -6.62 6.79
CA ARG A 63 -5.86 -7.11 7.29
C ARG A 63 -4.89 -5.97 7.61
N SER A 64 -4.77 -4.98 6.73
CA SER A 64 -3.91 -3.81 6.92
C SER A 64 -4.26 -3.05 8.20
N LEU A 65 -5.53 -2.66 8.35
CA LEU A 65 -6.06 -1.96 9.53
C LEU A 65 -5.91 -2.78 10.80
N SER A 66 -6.19 -4.08 10.74
CA SER A 66 -6.02 -4.98 11.89
C SER A 66 -4.57 -5.04 12.35
N MET A 67 -3.60 -5.10 11.42
CA MET A 67 -2.19 -5.16 11.78
C MET A 67 -1.66 -3.81 12.27
N MET A 68 -2.12 -2.69 11.72
CA MET A 68 -1.82 -1.37 12.29
C MET A 68 -2.20 -1.29 13.77
N ARG A 69 -3.41 -1.75 14.12
CA ARG A 69 -3.87 -1.82 15.53
C ARG A 69 -2.96 -2.71 16.38
N VAL A 70 -2.59 -3.91 15.90
CA VAL A 70 -1.70 -4.84 16.62
C VAL A 70 -0.31 -4.24 16.85
N LEU A 71 0.20 -3.47 15.89
CA LEU A 71 1.51 -2.81 15.97
C LEU A 71 1.48 -1.52 16.81
N GLY A 72 0.33 -1.15 17.36
CA GLY A 72 0.18 0.07 18.16
C GLY A 72 0.19 1.37 17.32
N ILE A 73 -0.04 1.27 16.00
CA ILE A 73 -0.26 2.44 15.15
C ILE A 73 -1.62 3.04 15.54
N PRO A 74 -1.70 4.33 15.87
CA PRO A 74 -2.95 4.98 16.23
C PRO A 74 -3.96 4.86 15.09
N LEU A 75 -5.13 4.29 15.38
CA LEU A 75 -6.28 4.30 14.48
C LEU A 75 -7.37 5.16 15.12
N PRO A 76 -8.18 5.87 14.32
CA PRO A 76 -9.34 6.59 14.84
C PRO A 76 -10.30 5.64 15.57
N ASP A 77 -10.80 6.10 16.72
CA ASP A 77 -11.87 5.42 17.46
C ASP A 77 -13.25 5.87 16.97
N ASP A 78 -13.33 7.04 16.32
CA ASP A 78 -14.54 7.55 15.68
C ASP A 78 -14.80 6.86 14.35
N GLU A 79 -16.04 6.42 14.14
CA GLU A 79 -16.45 5.62 12.97
C GLU A 79 -16.28 6.38 11.64
N PRO A 80 -16.76 7.64 11.49
CA PRO A 80 -16.47 8.47 10.32
C PRO A 80 -14.98 8.63 10.00
N GLU A 81 -14.14 8.86 11.02
CA GLU A 81 -12.69 9.00 10.82
C GLU A 81 -12.04 7.68 10.39
N LEU A 82 -12.49 6.55 10.95
CA LEU A 82 -12.02 5.22 10.55
C LEU A 82 -12.46 4.87 9.13
N GLU A 83 -13.67 5.26 8.72
CA GLU A 83 -14.15 5.12 7.35
C GLU A 83 -13.29 5.95 6.38
N ALA A 84 -13.00 7.21 6.72
CA ALA A 84 -12.11 8.06 5.93
C ALA A 84 -10.71 7.44 5.77
N LEU A 85 -10.14 6.90 6.85
CA LEU A 85 -8.87 6.17 6.79
C LEU A 85 -8.96 4.92 5.91
N THR A 86 -10.05 4.17 6.01
CA THR A 86 -10.30 2.98 5.17
C THR A 86 -10.31 3.34 3.70
N VAL A 87 -10.96 4.45 3.33
CA VAL A 87 -10.98 4.97 1.96
C VAL A 87 -9.58 5.37 1.49
N VAL A 88 -8.77 6.01 2.35
CA VAL A 88 -7.39 6.37 2.02
C VAL A 88 -6.52 5.13 1.78
N VAL A 89 -6.62 4.10 2.64
CA VAL A 89 -5.90 2.84 2.48
C VAL A 89 -6.32 2.13 1.18
N MET A 90 -7.62 2.06 0.92
CA MET A 90 -8.16 1.53 -0.33
C MET A 90 -7.61 2.27 -1.55
N ALA A 91 -7.63 3.61 -1.54
CA ALA A 91 -7.14 4.42 -2.65
C ALA A 91 -5.64 4.21 -2.91
N ASN A 92 -4.84 4.06 -1.85
CA ASN A 92 -3.42 3.77 -1.97
C ASN A 92 -3.19 2.40 -2.62
N PHE A 93 -3.86 1.36 -2.15
CA PHE A 93 -3.73 0.01 -2.73
C PHE A 93 -4.25 -0.03 -4.18
N ALA A 94 -5.41 0.55 -4.45
CA ALA A 94 -6.00 0.60 -5.77
C ALA A 94 -5.09 1.32 -6.78
N THR A 95 -4.47 2.44 -6.38
CA THR A 95 -3.53 3.20 -7.23
C THR A 95 -2.37 2.33 -7.70
N VAL A 96 -1.82 1.54 -6.79
CA VAL A 96 -0.66 0.67 -7.06
C VAL A 96 -1.03 -0.48 -7.98
N LEU A 97 -2.19 -1.08 -7.72
CA LEU A 97 -2.67 -2.25 -8.48
C LEU A 97 -3.25 -1.86 -9.85
N ALA A 98 -3.82 -0.67 -9.99
CA ALA A 98 -4.31 -0.13 -11.27
C ALA A 98 -3.21 -0.03 -12.33
N GLY A 99 -1.96 0.21 -11.91
CA GLY A 99 -0.78 0.22 -12.78
C GLY A 99 -0.37 -1.14 -13.35
N ARG A 100 -1.17 -2.20 -13.10
CA ARG A 100 -0.93 -3.60 -13.49
C ARG A 100 0.53 -4.01 -13.25
N PRO A 101 1.01 -3.88 -12.00
CA PRO A 101 2.40 -4.11 -11.69
C PRO A 101 2.82 -5.54 -12.06
N THR A 102 4.06 -5.71 -12.49
CA THR A 102 4.66 -7.04 -12.60
C THR A 102 5.02 -7.55 -11.21
N LYS A 103 4.60 -8.76 -10.89
CA LYS A 103 4.97 -9.48 -9.66
C LYS A 103 6.24 -10.29 -9.91
N GLN A 104 7.23 -10.15 -9.04
CA GLN A 104 8.46 -10.96 -9.05
C GLN A 104 8.87 -11.38 -7.64
N PRO A 105 9.63 -12.47 -7.46
CA PRO A 105 10.23 -12.81 -6.16
C PRO A 105 11.19 -11.70 -5.68
N LEU A 106 11.23 -11.47 -4.36
CA LEU A 106 12.20 -10.58 -3.68
C LEU A 106 13.56 -11.25 -3.48
#